data_AF-A0A6M1YXH1-F1
#
_entry.id   AF-A0A6M1YXH1-F1
#
_cell.length_a   1.000
_cell.length_b   1.000
_cell.length_c   1.000
_cell.angle_alpha   90.00
_cell.angle_beta   90.00
_cell.angle_gamma   90.00
#
_symmetry.space_group_name_H-M   'P 1'
#
loop_
_entity.id
_entity.type
_entity.pdbx_description
1 polymer ?
#
loop_
_entity_poly.entity_id
_entity_poly.type
_entity_poly.pdbx_seq_one_letter_code
_entity_poly.pdbx_strand_id
1 'polypeptide(L)'
;MLKFKKDISKFFDYFDLDPEARAEKFQETLHETVRFSEKIKDRIMNGSEEEREELQAFLDELQEKIETEKNKLYEKIGISEKDLQAYLKDKNNFSEEEWQAMENMKDYITETTFPETKKPRKIKTGSKKAKWIQS
;
A
#
# COMPACT_ATOMS: atom_id res chain seq x y z
N MET A 1 -5.55 0.81 26.88
CA MET A 1 -4.59 1.55 26.00
C MET A 1 -3.11 1.05 25.96
N LEU A 2 -2.73 -0.23 26.22
CA LEU A 2 -1.31 -0.49 26.64
C LEU A 2 -0.44 -1.56 25.95
N LYS A 3 -0.90 -2.31 24.94
CA LYS A 3 0.01 -3.20 24.14
C LYS A 3 0.10 -2.80 22.67
N PHE A 4 -1.04 -2.48 22.07
CA PHE A 4 -1.14 -2.21 20.64
C PHE A 4 -0.39 -0.94 20.20
N LYS A 5 -0.56 0.18 20.92
CA LYS A 5 0.19 1.42 20.62
C LYS A 5 1.71 1.25 20.82
N LYS A 6 2.14 0.46 21.82
CA LYS A 6 3.55 0.18 22.11
C LYS A 6 4.22 -0.67 21.03
N ASP A 7 3.52 -1.67 20.50
CA ASP A 7 4.05 -2.52 19.44
C ASP A 7 4.33 -1.69 18.17
N ILE A 8 3.57 -0.62 17.92
CA ILE A 8 3.76 0.24 16.76
C ILE A 8 4.83 1.30 16.91
N SER A 9 4.99 1.89 18.09
CA SER A 9 6.05 2.88 18.29
C SER A 9 7.41 2.33 17.86
N LYS A 10 7.64 1.03 18.02
CA LYS A 10 8.83 0.32 17.55
C LYS A 10 9.05 0.37 16.03
N PHE A 11 7.99 0.44 15.23
CA PHE A 11 8.12 0.65 13.77
C PHE A 11 8.64 2.04 13.45
N PHE A 12 8.28 3.04 14.24
CA PHE A 12 8.77 4.40 14.02
C PHE A 12 10.23 4.54 14.47
N ASP A 13 10.61 3.82 15.54
CA ASP A 13 11.99 3.76 16.00
C ASP A 13 12.94 3.25 14.89
N TYR A 14 12.46 2.42 13.95
CA TYR A 14 13.23 1.99 12.77
C TYR A 14 13.68 3.16 11.89
N PHE A 15 12.85 4.20 11.71
CA PHE A 15 13.19 5.34 10.85
C PHE A 15 14.22 6.27 11.50
N ASP A 16 14.34 6.22 12.82
CA ASP A 16 15.34 6.97 13.60
C ASP A 16 16.70 6.25 13.65
N LEU A 17 16.78 4.99 13.21
CA LEU A 17 18.05 4.24 13.14
C LEU A 17 18.98 4.82 12.06
N ASP A 18 20.27 4.62 12.25
CA ASP A 18 21.25 4.88 11.20
C ASP A 18 21.04 3.93 10.00
N PRO A 19 21.57 4.27 8.80
CA PRO A 19 21.31 3.52 7.58
C PRO A 19 21.77 2.05 7.62
N GLU A 20 22.84 1.76 8.36
CA GLU A 20 23.43 0.42 8.45
C GLU A 20 22.56 -0.48 9.35
N ALA A 21 22.16 0.05 10.51
CA ALA A 21 21.21 -0.60 11.40
C ALA A 21 19.82 -0.79 10.78
N ARG A 22 19.39 0.12 9.88
CA ARG A 22 18.15 -0.05 9.10
C ARG A 22 18.23 -1.24 8.15
N ALA A 23 19.32 -1.38 7.41
CA ALA A 23 19.47 -2.49 6.48
C ALA A 23 19.42 -3.86 7.20
N GLU A 24 20.03 -3.96 8.37
CA GLU A 24 20.01 -5.20 9.17
C GLU A 24 18.63 -5.52 9.75
N LYS A 25 17.87 -4.51 10.17
CA LYS A 25 16.56 -4.71 10.80
C LYS A 25 15.38 -4.71 9.83
N PHE A 26 15.60 -4.40 8.55
CA PHE A 26 14.53 -4.25 7.57
C PHE A 26 13.62 -5.49 7.47
N GLN A 27 14.19 -6.70 7.43
CA GLN A 27 13.40 -7.94 7.35
C GLN A 27 12.58 -8.18 8.63
N GLU A 28 13.15 -7.90 9.80
CA GLU A 28 12.47 -8.02 11.09
C GLU A 28 11.29 -7.03 11.16
N THR A 29 11.52 -5.77 10.78
CA THR A 29 10.49 -4.73 10.72
C THR A 29 9.37 -5.07 9.73
N LEU A 30 9.68 -5.65 8.56
CA LEU A 30 8.67 -6.11 7.61
C LEU A 30 7.81 -7.25 8.19
N HIS A 31 8.43 -8.25 8.82
CA HIS A 31 7.72 -9.36 9.46
C HIS A 31 6.81 -8.87 10.59
N GLU A 32 7.29 -7.94 11.41
CA GLU A 32 6.47 -7.31 12.44
C GLU A 32 5.29 -6.56 11.82
N THR A 33 5.47 -5.88 10.68
CA THR A 33 4.41 -5.13 9.98
C THR A 33 3.31 -6.06 9.47
N VAL A 34 3.67 -7.20 8.88
CA VAL A 34 2.70 -8.21 8.45
C VAL A 34 1.89 -8.73 9.64
N ARG A 35 2.56 -9.12 10.73
CA ARG A 35 1.89 -9.58 11.94
C ARG A 35 0.98 -8.50 12.55
N PHE A 36 1.37 -7.25 12.42
CA PHE A 36 0.56 -6.12 12.86
C PHE A 36 -0.72 -5.97 12.03
N SER A 37 -0.62 -6.10 10.70
CA SER A 37 -1.79 -6.04 9.81
C SER A 37 -2.83 -7.13 10.12
N GLU A 38 -2.38 -8.32 10.53
CA GLU A 38 -3.27 -9.41 10.95
C GLU A 38 -4.02 -9.06 12.24
N LYS A 39 -3.34 -8.42 13.21
CA LYS A 39 -3.97 -7.95 14.45
C LYS A 39 -4.99 -6.83 14.21
N ILE A 40 -4.73 -5.91 13.28
CA ILE A 40 -5.73 -4.91 12.85
C ILE A 40 -6.95 -5.65 12.30
N LYS A 41 -6.74 -6.54 11.33
CA LYS A 41 -7.82 -7.27 10.66
C LYS A 41 -8.69 -8.01 11.66
N ASP A 42 -8.07 -8.70 12.62
CA ASP A 42 -8.79 -9.42 13.68
C ASP A 42 -9.64 -8.48 14.54
N ARG A 43 -9.13 -7.31 14.94
CA ARG A 43 -9.91 -6.32 15.70
C ARG A 43 -11.04 -5.68 14.91
N ILE A 44 -10.83 -5.43 13.61
CA ILE A 44 -11.91 -4.94 12.74
C ILE A 44 -13.01 -5.99 12.65
N MET A 45 -12.65 -7.26 12.43
CA MET A 45 -13.64 -8.32 12.21
C MET A 45 -14.33 -8.76 13.51
N ASN A 46 -13.57 -8.93 14.59
CA ASN A 46 -14.00 -9.65 15.80
C ASN A 46 -13.98 -8.79 17.06
N GLY A 47 -13.43 -7.58 17.03
CA GLY A 47 -13.35 -6.68 18.19
C GLY A 47 -14.70 -6.07 18.57
N SER A 48 -14.81 -5.64 19.82
CA SER A 48 -15.97 -4.87 20.31
C SER A 48 -16.05 -3.48 19.66
N GLU A 49 -17.18 -2.80 19.82
CA GLU A 49 -17.37 -1.44 19.30
C GLU A 49 -16.36 -0.45 19.90
N GLU A 50 -16.12 -0.52 21.21
CA GLU A 50 -15.07 0.26 21.90
C GLU A 50 -13.67 -0.05 21.35
N GLU A 51 -13.35 -1.32 21.08
CA GLU A 51 -12.05 -1.70 20.51
C GLU A 51 -11.87 -1.19 19.07
N ARG A 52 -12.95 -1.09 18.30
CA ARG A 52 -12.94 -0.54 16.94
C ARG A 52 -12.78 0.98 16.95
N GLU A 53 -13.43 1.68 17.87
CA GLU A 53 -13.23 3.12 18.05
C GLU A 53 -11.80 3.44 18.50
N GLU A 54 -11.25 2.68 19.46
CA GLU A 54 -9.84 2.82 19.85
C GLU A 54 -8.89 2.54 18.68
N LEU A 55 -9.21 1.56 17.84
CA LEU A 55 -8.42 1.23 16.65
C LEU A 55 -8.50 2.36 15.61
N GLN A 56 -9.67 2.92 15.37
CA GLN A 56 -9.86 4.01 14.41
C GLN A 56 -9.08 5.25 14.83
N ALA A 57 -9.24 5.71 16.07
CA ALA A 57 -8.49 6.87 16.59
C ALA A 57 -6.97 6.66 16.49
N PHE A 58 -6.53 5.41 16.68
CA PHE A 58 -5.13 5.06 16.55
C PHE A 58 -4.64 5.01 15.08
N LEU A 59 -5.47 4.55 14.14
CA LEU A 59 -5.13 4.61 12.71
C LEU A 59 -5.04 6.05 12.21
N ASP A 60 -5.87 6.94 12.74
CA ASP A 60 -5.82 8.38 12.42
C ASP A 60 -4.50 9.00 12.92
N GLU A 61 -4.09 8.71 14.18
CA GLU A 61 -2.78 9.11 14.71
C GLU A 61 -1.61 8.55 13.88
N LEU A 62 -1.75 7.32 13.39
CA LEU A 62 -0.73 6.66 12.57
C LEU A 62 -0.60 7.36 11.21
N GLN A 63 -1.72 7.71 10.58
CA GLN A 63 -1.75 8.38 9.30
C GLN A 63 -1.05 9.74 9.37
N GLU A 64 -1.29 10.52 10.42
CA GLU A 64 -0.64 11.83 10.62
C GLU A 64 0.89 11.70 10.72
N LYS A 65 1.38 10.69 11.46
CA LYS A 65 2.82 10.41 11.56
C LYS A 65 3.43 10.01 10.23
N ILE A 66 2.75 9.15 9.47
CA ILE A 66 3.21 8.73 8.14
C ILE A 66 3.28 9.93 7.20
N GLU A 67 2.28 10.82 7.20
CA GLU A 67 2.32 12.04 6.40
C GLU A 67 3.47 12.97 6.81
N THR A 68 3.74 13.09 8.10
CA THR A 68 4.87 13.87 8.61
C THR A 68 6.22 13.32 8.12
N GLU A 69 6.44 12.00 8.24
CA GLU A 69 7.67 11.37 7.76
C GLU A 69 7.78 11.40 6.23
N LYS A 70 6.66 11.26 5.50
CA LYS A 70 6.59 11.45 4.05
C LYS A 70 7.09 12.85 3.66
N ASN A 71 6.60 13.88 4.35
CA ASN A 71 7.00 15.27 4.08
C ASN A 71 8.48 15.51 4.41
N LYS A 72 8.97 15.00 5.54
CA LYS A 72 10.42 15.06 5.87
C LYS A 72 11.28 14.35 4.83
N LEU A 73 10.83 13.22 4.30
CA LEU A 73 11.52 12.50 3.25
C LEU A 73 11.59 13.36 1.97
N TYR A 74 10.47 13.94 1.55
CA TYR A 74 10.41 14.86 0.40
C TYR A 74 11.33 16.07 0.55
N GLU A 75 11.38 16.68 1.74
CA GLU A 75 12.33 17.75 2.05
C GLU A 75 13.79 17.28 1.94
N LYS A 76 14.12 16.10 2.50
CA LYS A 76 15.48 15.54 2.45
C LYS A 76 15.96 15.22 1.04
N ILE A 77 15.09 14.71 0.18
CA ILE A 77 15.43 14.38 -1.20
C ILE A 77 15.33 15.58 -2.14
N GLY A 78 14.79 16.72 -1.67
CA GLY A 78 14.66 17.95 -2.45
C GLY A 78 13.67 17.85 -3.61
N ILE A 79 12.73 16.90 -3.55
CA ILE A 79 11.76 16.61 -4.61
C ILE A 79 10.36 16.89 -4.05
N SER A 80 9.56 17.68 -4.76
CA SER A 80 8.17 17.89 -4.37
C SER A 80 7.31 16.66 -4.70
N GLU A 81 6.19 16.48 -4.01
CA GLU A 81 5.26 15.38 -4.32
C GLU A 81 4.79 15.41 -5.78
N LYS A 82 4.66 16.60 -6.39
CA LYS A 82 4.33 16.76 -7.81
C LYS A 82 5.45 16.26 -8.71
N ASP A 83 6.70 16.52 -8.35
CA ASP A 83 7.86 16.10 -9.12
C ASP A 83 8.05 14.58 -9.03
N LEU A 84 7.81 13.99 -7.85
CA LEU A 84 7.82 12.54 -7.69
C LEU A 84 6.67 11.88 -8.49
N GLN A 85 5.47 12.47 -8.46
CA GLN A 85 4.34 12.01 -9.26
C GLN A 85 4.62 12.12 -10.76
N ALA A 86 5.32 13.16 -11.22
CA ALA A 86 5.75 13.29 -12.60
C ALA A 86 6.81 12.22 -12.95
N TYR A 87 7.78 12.00 -12.06
CA TYR A 87 8.81 10.97 -12.21
C TYR A 87 8.20 9.57 -12.35
N LEU A 88 7.27 9.21 -11.46
CA LEU A 88 6.57 7.92 -11.45
C LEU A 88 5.61 7.72 -12.64
N LYS A 89 5.21 8.79 -13.35
CA LYS A 89 4.32 8.72 -14.52
C LYS A 89 5.07 8.66 -15.84
N ASP A 90 6.38 8.93 -15.84
CA ASP A 90 7.19 8.88 -17.03
C ASP A 90 7.86 7.51 -17.15
N LYS A 91 7.39 6.73 -18.13
CA LYS A 91 7.93 5.40 -18.45
C LYS A 91 9.43 5.44 -18.76
N ASN A 92 9.96 6.55 -19.29
CA ASN A 92 11.37 6.64 -19.65
C ASN A 92 12.31 6.68 -18.43
N ASN A 93 11.77 6.89 -17.22
CA ASN A 93 12.54 6.84 -15.98
C ASN A 93 12.76 5.41 -15.47
N PHE A 94 12.16 4.40 -16.09
CA PHE A 94 12.19 3.00 -15.66
C PHE A 94 12.56 2.08 -16.82
N SER A 95 13.16 0.94 -16.50
CA SER A 95 13.23 -0.17 -17.46
C SER A 95 11.83 -0.73 -17.75
N GLU A 96 11.68 -1.46 -18.86
CA GLU A 96 10.40 -2.09 -19.22
C GLU A 96 9.90 -3.04 -18.11
N GLU A 97 10.81 -3.79 -17.48
CA GLU A 97 10.49 -4.72 -16.40
C GLU A 97 10.01 -3.99 -15.14
N GLU A 98 10.69 -2.92 -14.74
CA GLU A 98 10.31 -2.09 -13.58
C GLU A 98 8.98 -1.37 -13.82
N TRP A 99 8.76 -0.84 -15.02
CA TRP A 99 7.50 -0.19 -15.39
C TRP A 99 6.33 -1.17 -15.32
N GLN A 100 6.51 -2.37 -15.87
CA GLN A 100 5.48 -3.39 -15.87
C GLN A 100 5.16 -3.89 -14.45
N ALA A 101 6.18 -4.02 -13.60
CA ALA A 101 5.99 -4.37 -12.19
C ALA A 101 5.17 -3.31 -11.44
N MET A 102 5.45 -2.02 -11.66
CA MET A 102 4.70 -0.92 -11.04
C MET A 102 3.24 -0.87 -11.49
N GLU A 103 2.97 -1.00 -12.79
CA GLU A 103 1.60 -0.99 -13.31
C GLU A 103 0.80 -2.20 -12.80
N ASN A 104 1.41 -3.39 -12.73
CA ASN A 104 0.79 -4.58 -12.15
C ASN A 104 0.44 -4.37 -10.66
N MET A 105 1.33 -3.73 -9.90
CA MET A 105 1.11 -3.46 -8.47
C MET A 105 0.01 -2.42 -8.25
N LYS A 106 -0.05 -1.40 -9.10
CA LYS A 106 -1.11 -0.39 -9.10
C LYS A 106 -2.48 -0.98 -9.45
N ASP A 107 -2.53 -1.88 -10.43
CA ASP A 107 -3.73 -2.64 -10.76
C ASP A 107 -4.18 -3.49 -9.57
N TYR A 108 -3.25 -4.23 -8.94
CA TYR A 108 -3.55 -5.03 -7.74
C TYR A 108 -4.11 -4.18 -6.60
N ILE A 109 -3.47 -3.05 -6.26
CA ILE A 109 -3.95 -2.14 -5.21
C ILE A 109 -5.33 -1.60 -5.56
N THR A 110 -5.58 -1.21 -6.81
CA THR A 110 -6.89 -0.70 -7.23
C THR A 110 -7.97 -1.77 -7.07
N GLU A 111 -7.66 -3.02 -7.43
CA GLU A 111 -8.58 -4.15 -7.31
C GLU A 111 -8.86 -4.56 -5.87
N THR A 112 -7.86 -4.49 -4.98
CA THR A 112 -8.03 -4.88 -3.57
C THR A 112 -8.64 -3.79 -2.69
N THR A 113 -8.51 -2.52 -3.09
CA THR A 113 -8.89 -1.38 -2.23
C THR A 113 -10.17 -0.67 -2.70
N PHE A 114 -10.51 -0.72 -4.00
CA PHE A 114 -11.70 -0.05 -4.56
C PHE A 114 -12.41 -0.92 -5.62
N PRO A 115 -13.09 -2.01 -5.22
CA PRO A 115 -13.71 -2.96 -6.15
C PRO A 115 -14.82 -2.36 -7.02
N GLU A 116 -15.41 -1.21 -6.65
CA GLU A 116 -16.57 -0.63 -7.35
C GLU A 116 -16.25 0.28 -8.55
N THR A 117 -14.97 0.52 -8.88
CA THR A 117 -14.61 1.52 -9.92
C THR A 117 -14.57 1.00 -11.36
N LYS A 118 -14.86 -0.29 -11.63
CA LYS A 118 -14.83 -0.80 -13.01
C LYS A 118 -16.06 -0.35 -13.81
N LYS A 119 -15.88 0.68 -14.66
CA LYS A 119 -16.65 0.79 -15.91
C LYS A 119 -16.41 -0.48 -16.74
N PRO A 120 -17.45 -1.12 -17.28
CA PRO A 120 -17.30 -2.37 -18.02
C PRO A 120 -16.41 -2.15 -19.26
N ARG A 121 -15.28 -2.85 -19.33
CA ARG A 121 -14.48 -2.97 -20.55
C ARG A 121 -15.39 -3.56 -21.63
N LYS A 122 -15.77 -2.75 -22.63
CA LYS A 122 -16.44 -3.24 -23.84
C LYS A 122 -15.51 -4.22 -24.53
N ILE A 123 -15.75 -5.51 -24.32
CA ILE A 123 -15.17 -6.57 -25.13
C ILE A 123 -15.72 -6.37 -26.54
N LYS A 124 -14.89 -5.90 -27.47
CA LYS A 124 -15.19 -5.98 -28.90
C LYS A 124 -15.12 -7.46 -29.29
N THR A 125 -16.22 -8.19 -29.13
CA THR A 125 -16.38 -9.52 -29.71
C THR A 125 -16.32 -9.39 -31.23
N GLY A 126 -15.16 -9.73 -31.79
CA GLY A 126 -15.02 -9.97 -33.22
C GLY A 126 -15.97 -11.09 -33.64
N SER A 127 -16.92 -10.76 -34.51
CA SER A 127 -17.82 -11.70 -35.17
C SER A 127 -17.03 -12.83 -35.85
N LYS A 128 -17.05 -14.03 -35.26
CA LYS A 128 -16.82 -15.28 -35.99
C LYS A 128 -18.16 -16.03 -36.08
N LYS A 129 -18.79 -15.96 -37.25
CA LYS A 129 -19.96 -16.78 -37.60
C LYS A 129 -19.59 -18.26 -37.47
N ALA A 130 -20.19 -18.96 -36.51
CA ALA A 130 -20.11 -20.41 -36.44
C ALA A 130 -21.03 -21.03 -37.52
N LYS A 131 -20.43 -21.75 -38.47
CA LYS A 131 -21.13 -22.66 -39.39
C LYS A 131 -21.50 -23.91 -38.60
N TRP A 132 -22.80 -24.18 -38.44
CA TRP A 132 -23.29 -25.46 -37.96
C TRP A 132 -23.23 -26.48 -39.10
N ILE A 133 -22.55 -27.60 -38.89
CA ILE A 133 -22.55 -28.77 -39.79
C ILE A 133 -23.75 -29.63 -39.39
N GLN A 134 -24.62 -29.91 -40.36
CA GLN A 134 -25.73 -30.87 -40.24
C GLN A 134 -25.17 -32.29 -40.27
N SER A 135 -25.65 -33.13 -39.36
CA SER A 135 -25.75 -34.59 -39.52
C SER A 135 -26.99 -35.05 -38.76
#